data_AF-A0A7X5TFU2-F1
#
_entry.id   AF-A0A7X5TFU2-F1
#
_cell.length_a   1.000
_cell.length_b   1.000
_cell.length_c   1.000
_cell.angle_alpha   90.00
_cell.angle_beta   90.00
_cell.angle_gamma   90.00
#
_symmetry.space_group_name_H-M   'P 1'
#
loop_
_entity.id
_entity.type
_entity.pdbx_description
1 polymer ?
#
loop_
_entity_poly.entity_id
_entity_poly.type
_entity_poly.pdbx_seq_one_letter_code
_entity_poly.pdbx_strand_id
1 'polypeptide(L)' 'MSEQLVVVSKIKKYIKAKAGMNTSSTAFEELTKIVEFEIEKAIKSAENENRKTVMDRDFNHDREF' A
#
# COMPACT_ATOMS: atom_id res chain seq x y z
N MET A 1 0.07 14.47 11.32
CA MET A 1 0.33 14.45 9.87
C MET A 1 0.84 13.07 9.56
N SER A 2 0.07 12.22 8.87
CA SER A 2 0.59 10.94 8.40
C SER A 2 1.59 11.20 7.29
N GLU A 3 2.73 10.51 7.33
CA GLU A 3 3.75 10.62 6.30
C GLU A 3 3.24 9.94 5.03
N GLN A 4 3.37 10.60 3.88
CA GLN A 4 2.88 10.04 2.64
C GLN A 4 3.81 8.93 2.13
N LEU A 5 3.34 7.67 2.18
CA LEU A 5 4.13 6.49 1.81
C LEU A 5 4.13 6.16 0.30
N VAL A 6 3.33 6.88 -0.49
CA VAL A 6 3.18 6.63 -1.94
C VAL A 6 3.72 7.77 -2.78
N VAL A 7 4.40 7.42 -3.88
CA VAL A 7 4.88 8.41 -4.86
C VAL A 7 3.72 8.90 -5.73
N VAL A 8 3.18 10.08 -5.39
CA VAL A 8 2.03 10.74 -6.05
C VAL A 8 2.09 10.64 -7.58
N SER A 9 3.22 11.01 -8.16
CA SER A 9 3.39 11.11 -9.61
C SER A 9 3.25 9.76 -10.31
N LYS A 10 3.73 8.68 -9.68
CA LYS A 10 3.62 7.31 -10.21
C LYS A 10 2.16 6.84 -10.19
N ILE A 11 1.45 7.09 -9.10
CA ILE A 11 0.04 6.71 -8.96
C ILE A 11 -0.84 7.48 -9.97
N LYS A 12 -0.67 8.81 -10.07
CA LYS A 12 -1.38 9.63 -11.06
C LYS A 12 -1.14 9.14 -12.48
N LYS A 13 0.12 8.87 -12.84
CA LYS A 13 0.48 8.35 -14.17
C LYS A 13 -0.17 6.99 -14.44
N TYR A 14 -0.16 6.10 -13.45
CA TYR A 14 -0.78 4.78 -13.57
C TYR A 14 -2.29 4.86 -13.81
N ILE A 15 -3.02 5.62 -12.98
CA ILE A 15 -4.47 5.79 -13.09
C ILE A 15 -4.84 6.44 -14.44
N LYS A 16 -4.10 7.48 -14.84
CA LYS A 16 -4.32 8.15 -16.13
C LYS A 16 -4.08 7.22 -17.31
N ALA A 17 -2.99 6.45 -17.29
CA ALA A 17 -2.66 5.53 -18.37
C ALA A 17 -3.64 4.35 -18.47
N LYS A 18 -4.12 3.83 -17.34
CA LYS A 18 -5.01 2.66 -17.30
C LYS A 18 -6.47 3.01 -17.57
N ALA A 19 -6.95 4.16 -17.08
CA ALA A 19 -8.37 4.51 -17.09
C ALA A 19 -8.69 5.90 -17.63
N GLY A 20 -7.69 6.69 -18.05
CA GLY A 20 -7.90 8.08 -18.52
C GLY A 20 -8.31 9.07 -17.43
N MET A 21 -8.38 8.63 -16.16
CA MET A 21 -8.91 9.41 -15.04
C MET A 21 -7.88 10.37 -14.44
N ASN A 22 -8.37 11.48 -13.89
CA ASN A 22 -7.61 12.34 -13.00
C ASN A 22 -7.73 11.83 -11.55
N THR A 23 -6.79 12.17 -10.68
CA THR A 23 -6.74 11.68 -9.29
C THR A 23 -6.79 12.84 -8.31
N SER A 24 -7.73 12.81 -7.36
CA SER A 24 -7.84 13.78 -6.26
C SER A 24 -6.62 13.73 -5.34
N SER A 25 -6.27 14.85 -4.71
CA SER A 25 -5.24 14.89 -3.65
C SER A 25 -5.62 14.05 -2.43
N THR A 26 -6.90 14.02 -2.06
CA THR A 26 -7.40 13.25 -0.90
C THR A 26 -7.27 11.74 -1.09
N ALA A 27 -7.18 11.25 -2.33
CA ALA A 27 -6.98 9.83 -2.62
C ALA A 27 -5.63 9.32 -2.10
N PHE A 28 -4.61 10.18 -1.98
CA PHE A 28 -3.28 9.77 -1.52
C PHE A 28 -3.22 9.55 -0.01
N GLU A 29 -4.03 10.27 0.75
CA GLU A 29 -4.18 10.04 2.19
C GLU A 29 -4.78 8.65 2.44
N GLU A 30 -5.80 8.27 1.68
CA GLU A 30 -6.43 6.96 1.81
C GLU A 30 -5.52 5.83 1.35
N LEU A 31 -4.80 6.01 0.23
CA LEU A 31 -3.79 5.05 -0.21
C LEU A 31 -2.67 4.87 0.82
N THR A 32 -2.28 5.94 1.52
CA THR A 32 -1.29 5.87 2.59
C THR A 32 -1.80 4.97 3.73
N LYS A 33 -3.04 5.16 4.18
CA LYS A 33 -3.64 4.30 5.22
C LYS A 33 -3.72 2.84 4.81
N ILE A 34 -4.03 2.56 3.54
CA ILE A 34 -4.05 1.19 2.99
C ILE A 34 -2.65 0.57 3.07
N VAL A 35 -1.63 1.31 2.66
CA VAL A 35 -0.23 0.84 2.73
C VAL A 35 0.20 0.62 4.18
N GLU A 36 -0.09 1.54 5.09
CA GLU A 36 0.20 1.40 6.53
C GLU A 36 -0.47 0.14 7.09
N PHE A 37 -1.76 -0.06 6.81
CA PHE A 37 -2.50 -1.22 7.29
C PHE A 37 -1.91 -2.55 6.81
N GLU A 38 -1.51 -2.63 5.54
CA GLU A 38 -0.89 -3.84 4.99
C GLU A 38 0.53 -4.06 5.54
N ILE A 39 1.31 -3.00 5.78
CA ILE A 39 2.61 -3.10 6.46
C ILE A 39 2.44 -3.63 7.89
N GLU A 40 1.49 -3.11 8.65
CA GLU A 40 1.22 -3.57 10.02
C GLU A 40 0.81 -5.04 10.08
N LYS A 41 -0.01 -5.49 9.12
CA LYS A 41 -0.36 -6.92 8.99
C LYS A 41 0.87 -7.77 8.68
N ALA A 42 1.71 -7.32 7.75
CA ALA A 42 2.89 -8.05 7.33
C ALA A 42 3.94 -8.13 8.46
N ILE A 43 4.11 -7.05 9.24
CA ILE A 43 4.95 -7.04 10.45
C ILE A 43 4.46 -8.09 11.45
N LYS A 44 3.17 -8.09 11.78
CA LYS A 44 2.60 -9.06 12.73
C LYS A 44 2.76 -10.51 12.25
N SER A 45 2.59 -10.76 10.96
CA SER A 45 2.85 -12.07 10.36
C SER A 45 4.30 -12.51 10.58
N ALA A 46 5.26 -11.62 10.29
CA ALA A 46 6.68 -11.90 10.50
C ALA A 46 7.04 -12.13 11.97
N GLU A 47 6.48 -11.32 12.88
CA GLU A 47 6.67 -11.46 14.32
C GLU A 47 6.13 -12.79 14.85
N ASN A 48 4.94 -13.21 14.40
CA ASN A 48 4.34 -14.49 14.77
C ASN A 48 5.20 -15.69 14.33
N GLU A 49 5.95 -15.54 13.25
CA GLU A 49 6.94 -16.52 12.77
C GLU A 49 8.34 -16.35 13.40
N ASN A 50 8.50 -15.47 14.40
CA ASN A 50 9.77 -15.13 15.06
C ASN A 50 10.85 -14.63 14.09
N ARG A 51 10.46 -13.96 13.00
CA ARG A 51 11.38 -13.36 12.04
C ARG A 51 11.61 -11.87 12.35
N LYS A 52 12.80 -11.38 11.97
CA LYS A 52 13.15 -9.94 12.01
C LYS A 52 13.10 -9.29 10.63
N THR A 53 12.60 -10.00 9.64
CA THR A 53 12.52 -9.55 8.26
C THR A 53 11.12 -9.83 7.76
N VAL A 54 10.41 -8.78 7.36
CA VAL A 54 9.17 -8.89 6.59
C VAL A 54 9.51 -9.37 5.19
N MET A 55 8.83 -10.41 4.74
CA MET A 55 9.04 -11.06 3.45
C MET A 55 7.82 -10.85 2.55
N ASP A 56 7.98 -11.12 1.26
CA ASP A 56 6.91 -11.10 0.26
C ASP A 56 5.67 -11.89 0.69
N ARG A 57 5.86 -13.08 1.27
CA ARG A 57 4.78 -13.93 1.78
C ARG A 57 3.95 -13.31 2.91
N ASP A 58 4.46 -12.28 3.60
CA ASP A 58 3.72 -11.59 4.67
C ASP A 58 2.67 -10.63 4.12
N PHE A 59 2.78 -10.26 2.84
CA PHE A 59 1.80 -9.44 2.12
C PHE A 59 0.84 -10.31 1.31
N ASN A 60 0.47 -11.51 1.77
CA ASN A 60 -0.38 -12.38 0.98
C ASN A 60 -1.79 -11.78 0.82
N HIS A 61 -2.21 -11.56 -0.42
CA HIS A 61 -3.52 -11.01 -0.75
C HIS A 61 -4.41 -12.15 -1.25
N ASP A 62 -5.13 -12.82 -0.35
CA ASP A 62 -6.21 -13.77 -0.72
C ASP A 62 -7.43 -13.08 -1.35
N ARG A 63 -7.30 -11.83 -1.81
CA ARG A 63 -8.37 -11.09 -2.47
C ARG A 63 -8.15 -11.11 -3.97
N GLU A 64 -8.96 -11.91 -4.65
CA GLU A 64 -9.21 -11.74 -6.08
C GLU A 64 -9.72 -10.32 -6.34
N PHE A 65 -9.13 -9.64 -7.32
CA PHE A 65 -9.52 -8.31 -7.79
C PHE A 65 -10.09 -8.40 -9.21
#